data_AF-A0A016VWS7-F1
#
_entry.id   AF-A0A016VWS7-F1
#
_cell.length_a   1.000
_cell.length_b   1.000
_cell.length_c   1.000
_cell.angle_alpha   90.00
_cell.angle_beta   90.00
_cell.angle_gamma   90.00
#
_symmetry.space_group_name_H-M   'P 1'
#
loop_
_entity.id
_entity.type
_entity.pdbx_description
1 polymer ?
#
loop_
_entity_poly.entity_id
_entity_poly.type
_entity_poly.pdbx_seq_one_letter_code
_entity_poly.pdbx_strand_id
1 'polypeptide(L)'
;MPAAVGNISVHQMRIPIAVLALGLLSLSDAASYGCQNSESNDEIRDLFLNFHNNARRRVAKGEEPNKQGKLNPAKNMQKLSWNCEMEKKAQDQIKTCSGGLGAFGSWGANTMTMGGSGLSSNPRPFIERVLKMWWGKVQQVGLGPDNKYPGGALYTFGNVSKCETVT
;
A
#
# COMPACT_ATOMS: atom_id res chain seq x y z
N MET A 1 70.11 -35.45 30.26
CA MET A 1 70.39 -35.38 28.80
C MET A 1 69.23 -36.05 28.06
N PRO A 2 69.07 -35.81 26.74
CA PRO A 2 68.08 -35.00 25.99
C PRO A 2 66.68 -35.65 25.91
N ALA A 3 65.58 -34.96 25.55
CA ALA A 3 65.18 -34.40 24.24
C ALA A 3 64.89 -35.44 23.14
N ALA A 4 63.75 -35.22 22.47
CA ALA A 4 63.04 -36.03 21.49
C ALA A 4 63.79 -36.34 20.19
N VAL A 5 63.39 -37.43 19.49
CA VAL A 5 63.32 -37.62 18.01
C VAL A 5 62.43 -38.87 17.77
N GLY A 6 61.55 -39.01 16.78
CA GLY A 6 61.21 -38.28 15.55
C GLY A 6 59.94 -38.94 14.95
N ASN A 7 59.47 -38.67 13.73
CA ASN A 7 59.85 -37.77 12.65
C ASN A 7 58.57 -37.51 11.83
N ILE A 8 58.43 -36.29 11.30
CA ILE A 8 57.39 -35.87 10.35
C ILE A 8 58.06 -35.71 8.97
N SER A 9 57.46 -36.30 7.93
CA SER A 9 57.57 -35.88 6.50
C SER A 9 57.10 -37.01 5.60
N VAL A 10 56.45 -36.85 4.45
CA VAL A 10 55.81 -35.78 3.65
C VAL A 10 55.00 -36.59 2.60
N HIS A 11 53.83 -36.24 2.08
CA HIS A 11 53.65 -35.20 1.07
C HIS A 11 52.17 -35.21 0.61
N GLN A 12 51.58 -34.01 0.53
CA GLN A 12 50.69 -33.50 -0.53
C GLN A 12 49.38 -34.25 -0.85
N MET A 13 48.22 -33.64 -0.55
CA MET A 13 47.33 -33.20 -1.64
C MET A 13 46.35 -32.10 -1.19
N ARG A 14 46.00 -31.26 -2.16
CA ARG A 14 45.45 -29.91 -2.05
C ARG A 14 43.99 -29.85 -1.57
N ILE A 15 43.70 -28.75 -0.87
CA ILE A 15 42.39 -28.23 -0.49
C ILE A 15 41.52 -27.95 -1.74
N PRO A 16 40.19 -28.17 -1.67
CA PRO A 16 39.31 -27.04 -1.90
C PRO A 16 38.37 -26.81 -0.71
N ILE A 17 38.38 -25.56 -0.25
CA ILE A 17 37.51 -25.01 0.78
C ILE A 17 36.09 -25.07 0.22
N ALA A 18 35.29 -26.03 0.66
CA ALA A 18 33.85 -25.97 0.47
C ALA A 18 33.32 -24.89 1.42
N VAL A 19 33.35 -23.63 0.96
CA VAL A 19 32.57 -22.55 1.56
C VAL A 19 31.11 -22.92 1.31
N LEU A 20 30.50 -23.63 2.27
CA LEU A 20 29.06 -23.75 2.33
C LEU A 20 28.53 -22.37 2.73
N ALA A 21 28.34 -21.51 1.73
CA ALA A 21 27.58 -20.30 1.91
C ALA A 21 26.15 -20.72 2.23
N LEU A 22 25.83 -20.83 3.53
CA LEU A 22 24.48 -20.68 4.03
C LEU A 22 24.04 -19.30 3.56
N GLY A 23 23.43 -19.27 2.37
CA GLY A 23 22.70 -18.11 1.92
C GLY A 23 21.73 -17.77 3.03
N LEU A 24 21.95 -16.63 3.69
CA LEU A 24 20.89 -15.95 4.39
C LEU A 24 19.83 -15.67 3.32
N LEU A 25 18.90 -16.61 3.16
CA LEU A 25 17.57 -16.28 2.69
C LEU A 25 17.05 -15.32 3.75
N SER A 26 17.30 -14.03 3.54
CA SER A 26 16.44 -13.01 4.09
C SER A 26 15.07 -13.32 3.52
N LEU A 27 14.30 -14.15 4.22
CA LEU A 27 12.86 -14.10 4.13
C LEU A 27 12.54 -12.68 4.56
N SER A 28 12.40 -11.81 3.56
CA SER A 28 11.75 -10.54 3.76
C SER A 28 10.36 -10.94 4.23
N ASP A 29 10.15 -10.98 5.54
CA ASP A 29 8.81 -10.99 6.11
C ASP A 29 8.18 -9.72 5.59
N ALA A 30 7.47 -9.84 4.46
CA ALA A 30 6.50 -8.82 4.08
C ALA A 30 5.63 -8.67 5.32
N ALA A 31 5.67 -7.48 5.93
CA ALA A 31 4.99 -7.23 7.19
C ALA A 31 3.53 -7.62 7.01
N SER A 32 3.13 -8.75 7.60
CA SER A 32 1.80 -9.27 7.38
C SER A 32 0.80 -8.40 8.10
N TYR A 33 -0.29 -8.08 7.43
CA TYR A 33 -1.36 -7.25 8.01
C TYR A 33 -2.15 -7.98 9.10
N GLY A 34 -1.98 -9.31 9.24
CA GLY A 34 -2.65 -10.12 10.26
C GLY A 34 -4.16 -10.24 10.09
N CYS A 35 -4.69 -9.82 8.93
CA CYS A 35 -6.12 -9.87 8.66
C CYS A 35 -6.58 -11.28 8.32
N GLN A 36 -7.72 -11.70 8.89
CA GLN A 36 -8.31 -13.04 8.67
C GLN A 36 -9.13 -13.16 7.36
N ASN A 37 -9.20 -12.10 6.56
CA ASN A 37 -9.97 -12.09 5.32
C ASN A 37 -9.19 -12.79 4.20
N SER A 38 -9.72 -13.92 3.73
CA SER A 38 -9.15 -14.72 2.64
C SER A 38 -9.43 -14.16 1.24
N GLU A 39 -10.39 -13.24 1.10
CA GLU A 39 -10.76 -12.61 -0.18
C GLU A 39 -9.77 -11.51 -0.62
N SER A 40 -8.80 -11.18 0.23
CA SER A 40 -7.73 -10.22 -0.05
C SER A 40 -6.40 -10.72 0.50
N ASN A 41 -5.31 -10.35 -0.16
CA ASN A 41 -3.95 -10.71 0.24
C ASN A 41 -3.11 -9.46 0.53
N ASP A 42 -1.94 -9.65 1.14
CA ASP A 42 -1.08 -8.55 1.57
C ASP A 42 -0.59 -7.67 0.40
N GLU A 43 -0.46 -8.23 -0.81
CA GLU A 43 -0.11 -7.44 -2.02
C GLU A 43 -1.22 -6.45 -2.40
N ILE A 44 -2.49 -6.86 -2.28
CA ILE A 44 -3.63 -5.96 -2.53
C ILE A 44 -3.73 -4.91 -1.42
N ARG A 45 -3.51 -5.29 -0.15
CA ARG A 45 -3.48 -4.35 0.97
C ARG A 45 -2.39 -3.29 0.79
N ASP A 46 -1.19 -3.72 0.38
CA ASP A 46 -0.08 -2.84 0.02
C ASP A 46 -0.44 -1.90 -1.11
N LEU A 47 -1.13 -2.37 -2.15
CA LEU A 47 -1.52 -1.54 -3.29
C LEU A 47 -2.40 -0.36 -2.83
N PHE A 48 -3.41 -0.63 -2.02
CA PHE A 48 -4.28 0.41 -1.47
C PHE A 48 -3.52 1.32 -0.51
N LEU A 49 -2.84 0.76 0.50
CA LEU A 49 -2.21 1.54 1.55
C LEU A 49 -1.08 2.42 1.02
N ASN A 50 -0.22 1.87 0.14
CA ASN A 50 0.88 2.63 -0.46
C ASN A 50 0.37 3.72 -1.38
N PHE A 51 -0.69 3.48 -2.16
CA PHE A 51 -1.28 4.53 -2.99
C PHE A 51 -1.75 5.71 -2.15
N HIS A 52 -2.55 5.45 -1.11
CA HIS A 52 -3.08 6.50 -0.23
C HIS A 52 -1.95 7.26 0.46
N ASN A 53 -0.99 6.56 1.06
CA ASN A 53 0.10 7.20 1.79
C ASN A 53 1.06 7.97 0.87
N ASN A 54 1.33 7.49 -0.35
CA ASN A 54 2.13 8.22 -1.32
C ASN A 54 1.41 9.49 -1.81
N ALA A 55 0.10 9.42 -2.06
CA ALA A 55 -0.71 10.58 -2.44
C ALA A 55 -0.77 11.63 -1.32
N ARG A 56 -1.08 11.20 -0.09
CA ARG A 56 -1.11 12.06 1.11
C ARG A 56 0.25 12.73 1.36
N ARG A 57 1.35 12.00 1.17
CA ARG A 57 2.71 12.56 1.28
C ARG A 57 2.97 13.67 0.25
N ARG A 58 2.56 13.50 -1.01
CA ARG A 58 2.71 14.54 -2.04
C ARG A 58 1.87 15.78 -1.72
N VAL A 59 0.67 15.61 -1.18
CA VAL A 59 -0.14 16.74 -0.68
C VAL A 59 0.55 17.44 0.49
N ALA A 60 1.06 16.70 1.47
CA ALA A 60 1.77 17.28 2.62
C ALA A 60 2.97 18.15 2.19
N LYS A 61 3.66 17.75 1.11
CA LYS A 61 4.79 18.49 0.54
C LYS A 61 4.41 19.63 -0.41
N GLY A 62 3.13 19.79 -0.75
CA GLY A 62 2.69 20.75 -1.78
C GLY A 62 3.18 20.37 -3.18
N GLU A 63 3.39 19.08 -3.43
CA GLU A 63 3.89 18.55 -4.71
C GLU A 63 2.75 18.04 -5.61
N GLU A 64 1.58 17.76 -5.05
CA GLU A 64 0.47 17.17 -5.78
C GLU A 64 -0.16 18.14 -6.78
N PRO A 65 -0.33 17.76 -8.06
CA PRO A 65 -1.02 18.59 -9.04
C PRO A 65 -2.48 18.88 -8.68
N ASN A 66 -2.89 20.12 -8.89
CA ASN A 66 -4.28 20.56 -8.84
C ASN A 66 -4.78 20.82 -10.28
N LYS A 67 -6.05 21.21 -10.47
CA LYS A 67 -6.54 21.66 -11.79
C LYS A 67 -5.68 22.77 -12.39
N GLN A 68 -5.19 23.67 -11.54
CA GLN A 68 -4.23 24.70 -11.89
C GLN A 68 -3.11 24.68 -10.84
N GLY A 69 -1.87 24.57 -11.28
CA GLY A 69 -0.71 24.50 -10.38
C GLY A 69 -0.70 23.27 -9.49
N LYS A 70 -0.41 23.47 -8.21
CA LYS A 70 -0.31 22.41 -7.19
C LYS A 70 -1.25 22.69 -6.04
N LEU A 71 -1.59 21.64 -5.30
CA LEU A 71 -2.30 21.77 -4.02
C LEU A 71 -1.41 22.45 -2.98
N ASN A 72 -2.03 23.25 -2.11
CA ASN A 72 -1.34 23.85 -0.99
C ASN A 72 -0.85 22.76 -0.02
N PRO A 73 0.35 22.90 0.56
CA PRO A 73 0.89 21.93 1.49
C PRO A 73 -0.03 21.75 2.70
N ALA A 74 -0.26 20.52 3.10
CA ALA A 74 -1.07 20.19 4.27
C ALA A 74 -0.19 19.99 5.52
N LYS A 75 -0.50 20.73 6.59
CA LYS A 75 0.04 20.46 7.92
C LYS A 75 -0.73 19.30 8.56
N ASN A 76 -0.06 18.51 9.40
CA ASN A 76 -0.65 17.40 10.16
C ASN A 76 -1.30 16.29 9.29
N MET A 77 -0.80 16.07 8.08
CA MET A 77 -1.24 14.96 7.22
C MET A 77 -0.74 13.63 7.80
N GLN A 78 -1.63 12.88 8.45
CA GLN A 78 -1.27 11.60 9.08
C GLN A 78 -1.06 10.50 8.06
N LYS A 79 -0.09 9.61 8.32
CA LYS A 79 0.10 8.36 7.58
C LYS A 79 -1.00 7.39 7.99
N LEU A 80 -1.69 6.79 7.03
CA LEU A 80 -2.70 5.78 7.28
C LEU A 80 -2.03 4.44 7.64
N SER A 81 -2.68 3.70 8.53
CA SER A 81 -2.45 2.27 8.78
C SER A 81 -3.62 1.46 8.23
N TRP A 82 -3.39 0.18 7.97
CA TRP A 82 -4.45 -0.72 7.58
C TRP A 82 -5.29 -1.13 8.79
N ASN A 83 -6.59 -1.32 8.59
CA ASN A 83 -7.51 -1.79 9.61
C ASN A 83 -8.33 -2.97 9.05
N CYS A 84 -8.16 -4.15 9.64
CA CYS A 84 -8.80 -5.38 9.17
C CYS A 84 -10.33 -5.36 9.35
N GLU A 85 -10.87 -4.61 10.31
CA GLU A 85 -12.31 -4.46 10.50
C GLU A 85 -12.94 -3.63 9.37
N MET A 86 -12.26 -2.53 8.99
CA MET A 86 -12.66 -1.72 7.84
C MET A 86 -12.59 -2.53 6.53
N GLU A 87 -11.54 -3.34 6.36
CA GLU A 87 -11.42 -4.26 5.22
C GLU A 87 -12.58 -5.24 5.17
N LYS A 88 -12.88 -5.92 6.29
CA LYS A 88 -13.99 -6.88 6.36
C LYS A 88 -15.31 -6.22 5.99
N LYS A 89 -15.56 -5.00 6.50
CA LYS A 89 -16.78 -4.25 6.20
C LYS A 89 -16.86 -3.85 4.73
N ALA A 90 -15.75 -3.43 4.13
CA ALA A 90 -15.68 -3.14 2.70
C ALA A 90 -15.97 -4.40 1.88
N GLN A 91 -15.38 -5.54 2.24
CA GLN A 91 -15.61 -6.84 1.59
C GLN A 91 -17.09 -7.24 1.68
N ASP A 92 -17.70 -7.12 2.86
CA ASP A 92 -19.11 -7.45 3.08
C ASP A 92 -20.05 -6.59 2.22
N GLN A 93 -19.74 -5.30 2.03
CA GLN A 93 -20.55 -4.39 1.20
C GLN A 93 -20.50 -4.72 -0.29
N ILE A 94 -19.36 -5.21 -0.80
CA ILE A 94 -19.20 -5.48 -2.23
C ILE A 94 -19.65 -6.88 -2.66
N LYS A 95 -20.06 -7.75 -1.73
CA LYS A 95 -20.49 -9.14 -2.02
C LYS A 95 -21.57 -9.24 -3.10
N THR A 96 -22.46 -8.25 -3.17
CA THR A 96 -23.57 -8.21 -4.14
C THR A 96 -23.27 -7.37 -5.38
N CYS A 97 -22.07 -6.79 -5.48
CA CYS A 97 -21.68 -5.86 -6.54
C CYS A 97 -22.66 -4.68 -6.75
N SER A 98 -23.47 -4.35 -5.74
CA SER A 98 -24.58 -3.39 -5.84
C SER A 98 -24.13 -1.92 -6.01
N GLY A 99 -22.83 -1.64 -5.88
CA GLY A 99 -22.25 -0.30 -6.05
C GLY A 99 -22.69 0.72 -4.98
N GLY A 100 -23.47 0.31 -3.97
CA GLY A 100 -23.95 1.17 -2.90
C GLY A 100 -22.87 1.49 -1.86
N LEU A 101 -22.90 2.73 -1.34
CA LEU A 101 -22.09 3.15 -0.18
C LEU A 101 -22.84 2.93 1.15
N GLY A 102 -23.51 1.79 1.29
CA GLY A 102 -24.33 1.48 2.46
C GLY A 102 -23.50 1.17 3.71
N ALA A 103 -23.98 1.65 4.87
CA ALA A 103 -23.62 1.17 6.21
C ALA A 103 -22.19 1.37 6.74
N PHE A 104 -21.38 2.34 6.27
CA PHE A 104 -20.03 2.57 6.83
C PHE A 104 -19.97 3.34 8.16
N GLY A 105 -21.08 3.91 8.64
CA GLY A 105 -21.11 4.65 9.91
C GLY A 105 -20.33 5.97 9.82
N SER A 106 -19.42 6.21 10.77
CA SER A 106 -18.52 7.38 10.77
C SER A 106 -17.34 7.26 9.80
N TRP A 107 -17.11 6.09 9.20
CA TRP A 107 -16.02 5.87 8.25
C TRP A 107 -16.36 6.41 6.86
N GLY A 108 -15.40 7.07 6.24
CA GLY A 108 -15.47 7.43 4.82
C GLY A 108 -15.35 6.19 3.94
N ALA A 109 -16.04 6.17 2.81
CA ALA A 109 -16.04 5.05 1.88
C ALA A 109 -16.00 5.54 0.43
N ASN A 110 -15.24 4.84 -0.40
CA ASN A 110 -15.25 5.00 -1.85
C ASN A 110 -15.68 3.68 -2.47
N THR A 111 -16.48 3.75 -3.53
CA THR A 111 -16.89 2.58 -4.30
C THR A 111 -16.78 2.89 -5.79
N MET A 112 -16.62 1.84 -6.58
CA MET A 112 -16.69 1.93 -8.03
C MET A 112 -17.11 0.59 -8.60
N THR A 113 -18.11 0.61 -9.46
CA THR A 113 -18.52 -0.56 -10.25
C THR A 113 -17.99 -0.38 -11.67
N MET A 114 -17.29 -1.39 -12.18
CA MET A 114 -16.78 -1.43 -13.55
C MET A 114 -17.43 -2.63 -14.25
N GLY A 115 -18.10 -2.39 -15.38
CA GLY A 115 -18.60 -3.46 -16.25
C GLY A 115 -17.58 -3.83 -17.33
N GLY A 116 -17.61 -5.08 -17.80
CA GLY A 116 -16.85 -5.55 -18.96
C GLY A 116 -16.54 -7.05 -18.93
N SER A 117 -16.51 -7.69 -20.10
CA SER A 117 -16.01 -9.06 -20.26
C SER A 117 -14.48 -9.07 -20.12
N GLY A 118 -13.93 -10.00 -19.33
CA GLY A 118 -12.48 -10.15 -19.17
C GLY A 118 -11.87 -9.43 -17.97
N LEU A 119 -12.66 -9.13 -16.93
CA LEU A 119 -12.11 -8.87 -15.60
C LEU A 119 -11.24 -10.08 -15.22
N SER A 120 -9.93 -9.89 -15.34
CA SER A 120 -8.95 -10.97 -15.29
C SER A 120 -8.87 -11.58 -13.89
N SER A 121 -8.23 -12.75 -13.79
CA SER A 121 -7.78 -13.33 -12.52
C SER A 121 -6.81 -12.42 -11.75
N ASN A 122 -6.30 -11.35 -12.37
CA ASN A 122 -5.40 -10.38 -11.75
C ASN A 122 -6.11 -9.02 -11.57
N PRO A 123 -6.61 -8.70 -10.36
CA PRO A 123 -7.34 -7.46 -10.12
C PRO A 123 -6.45 -6.20 -10.08
N ARG A 124 -5.12 -6.33 -10.04
CA ARG A 124 -4.19 -5.21 -9.82
C ARG A 124 -4.34 -4.04 -10.81
N PRO A 125 -4.34 -4.25 -12.15
CA PRO A 125 -4.46 -3.14 -13.09
C PRO A 125 -5.79 -2.37 -12.94
N PHE A 126 -6.85 -3.06 -12.54
CA PHE A 126 -8.15 -2.46 -12.29
C PHE A 126 -8.14 -1.62 -11.02
N ILE A 127 -7.57 -2.15 -9.93
CA ILE A 127 -7.44 -1.41 -8.66
C ILE A 127 -6.60 -0.15 -8.86
N GLU A 128 -5.46 -0.25 -9.54
CA GLU A 128 -4.61 0.92 -9.85
C GLU A 128 -5.36 1.98 -10.66
N ARG A 129 -6.20 1.56 -11.61
CA ARG A 129 -7.05 2.48 -12.38
C ARG A 129 -8.11 3.15 -11.50
N VAL A 130 -8.80 2.38 -10.67
CA VAL A 130 -9.82 2.89 -9.73
C VAL A 130 -9.24 3.93 -8.78
N LEU A 131 -8.10 3.62 -8.16
CA LEU A 131 -7.37 4.52 -7.27
C LEU A 131 -6.99 5.83 -7.97
N LYS A 132 -6.47 5.75 -9.19
CA LYS A 132 -6.15 6.92 -10.02
C LYS A 132 -7.40 7.74 -10.36
N MET A 133 -8.54 7.11 -10.62
CA MET A 133 -9.80 7.82 -10.91
C MET A 133 -10.34 8.53 -9.68
N TRP A 134 -10.32 7.90 -8.50
CA TRP A 134 -10.75 8.53 -7.25
C TRP A 134 -9.90 9.75 -6.90
N TRP A 135 -8.58 9.62 -7.06
CA TRP A 135 -7.62 10.67 -6.75
C TRP A 135 -7.62 11.80 -7.79
N GLY A 136 -7.68 11.45 -9.08
CA GLY A 136 -7.57 12.38 -10.20
C GLY A 136 -8.70 13.40 -10.31
N LYS A 137 -9.78 13.25 -9.52
CA LYS A 137 -10.87 14.25 -9.46
C LYS A 137 -10.38 15.65 -9.13
N VAL A 138 -9.32 15.78 -8.31
CA VAL A 138 -8.76 17.09 -7.96
C VAL A 138 -8.16 17.83 -9.16
N GLN A 139 -7.60 17.11 -10.13
CA GLN A 139 -7.06 17.71 -11.35
C GLN A 139 -8.17 18.11 -12.34
N GLN A 140 -9.36 17.52 -12.24
CA GLN A 140 -10.52 17.85 -13.08
C GLN A 140 -11.30 19.05 -12.53
N VAL A 141 -11.58 19.03 -11.22
CA VAL A 141 -12.46 19.99 -10.56
C VAL A 141 -11.68 21.18 -10.01
N GLY A 142 -10.52 20.91 -9.41
CA GLY A 142 -9.74 21.90 -8.67
C GLY A 142 -10.16 21.99 -7.21
N LEU A 143 -9.20 22.11 -6.30
CA LEU A 143 -9.43 22.49 -4.91
C LEU A 143 -9.00 23.95 -4.70
N GLY A 144 -9.81 24.70 -3.94
CA GLY A 144 -9.52 26.08 -3.58
C GLY A 144 -8.30 26.22 -2.65
N PRO A 145 -7.73 27.44 -2.52
CA PRO A 145 -6.50 27.66 -1.77
C PRO A 145 -6.65 27.46 -0.26
N ASP A 146 -7.87 27.45 0.28
CA ASP A 146 -8.13 27.18 1.69
C ASP A 146 -8.26 25.68 2.01
N ASN A 147 -8.04 24.81 1.01
CA ASN A 147 -8.14 23.35 1.12
C ASN A 147 -9.50 22.87 1.70
N LYS A 148 -10.55 23.70 1.61
CA LYS A 148 -11.88 23.32 2.10
C LYS A 148 -12.56 22.39 1.12
N TYR A 149 -13.14 21.31 1.65
CA TYR A 149 -13.87 20.33 0.86
C TYR A 149 -15.14 20.96 0.25
N PRO A 150 -15.25 21.07 -1.08
CA PRO A 150 -16.32 21.83 -1.74
C PRO A 150 -17.59 21.02 -1.99
N GLY A 151 -17.66 19.76 -1.54
CA GLY A 151 -18.81 18.88 -1.73
C GLY A 151 -18.58 17.75 -2.74
N GLY A 152 -19.69 17.19 -3.25
CA GLY A 152 -19.73 15.87 -3.89
C GLY A 152 -18.79 15.67 -5.09
N ALA A 153 -18.44 16.72 -5.84
CA ALA A 153 -17.56 16.63 -7.00
C ALA A 153 -16.14 16.14 -6.65
N LEU A 154 -15.69 16.38 -5.40
CA LEU A 154 -14.41 15.92 -4.89
C LEU A 154 -14.53 14.79 -3.86
N TYR A 155 -15.69 14.14 -3.74
CA TYR A 155 -15.96 13.13 -2.71
C TYR A 155 -14.88 12.05 -2.61
N THR A 156 -14.57 11.40 -3.72
CA THR A 156 -13.60 10.31 -3.71
C THR A 156 -12.18 10.79 -3.39
N PHE A 157 -11.81 11.99 -3.86
CA PHE A 157 -10.54 12.63 -3.54
C PHE A 157 -10.47 13.02 -2.06
N GLY A 158 -11.56 13.57 -1.52
CA GLY A 158 -11.66 14.01 -0.13
C GLY A 158 -11.46 12.86 0.84
N ASN A 159 -12.06 11.70 0.57
CA ASN A 159 -11.87 10.51 1.39
C ASN A 159 -10.41 10.01 1.41
N VAL A 160 -9.65 10.16 0.31
CA VAL A 160 -8.23 9.79 0.25
C VAL A 160 -7.34 10.80 0.99
N SER A 161 -7.66 12.09 0.88
CA SER A 161 -6.83 13.22 1.36
C SER A 161 -7.16 13.73 2.76
N LYS A 162 -8.20 13.21 3.42
CA LYS A 162 -8.65 13.70 4.75
C LYS A 162 -7.53 13.69 5.79
N CYS A 163 -7.15 14.85 6.33
CA CYS A 163 -6.06 14.95 7.32
C CYS A 163 -6.40 14.31 8.66
N GLU A 164 -7.62 14.48 9.15
CA GLU A 164 -8.07 13.93 10.43
C GLU A 164 -8.59 12.51 10.27
N THR A 165 -7.88 11.56 10.87
CA THR A 165 -8.43 10.25 11.22
C THR A 165 -8.81 10.35 12.69
N VAL A 166 -10.06 10.70 12.95
CA VAL A 166 -10.62 10.59 14.31
C VAL A 166 -10.59 9.10 14.64
N THR A 167 -9.79 8.75 15.64
CA THR A 167 -9.72 7.41 16.27
C THR A 167 -11.07 7.04 16.85
#